data_AF-B0TFZ5-F1
#
_entry.id   AF-B0TFZ5-F1
#
_cell.length_a   1.000
_cell.length_b   1.000
_cell.length_c   1.000
_cell.angle_alpha   90.00
_cell.angle_beta   90.00
_cell.angle_gamma   90.00
#
_symmetry.space_group_name_H-M   'P 1'
#
loop_
_entity.id
_entity.type
_entity.pdbx_description
1 polymer ?
#
loop_
_entity_poly.entity_id
_entity_poly.type
_entity_poly.pdbx_seq_one_letter_code
_entity_poly.pdbx_strand_id
1 'polypeptide(L)' 'MQLSTRDFLMKSLLNEQELVRDYQKFAQTTEDKEVAKIFLDYAEKDALRANQIKDILQNKYGLDADEK' A
#
# COMPACT_ATOMS: atom_id res chain seq x y z
N MET A 1 3.82 -19.24 15.23
CA MET A 1 2.88 -18.24 15.79
C MET A 1 1.80 -17.99 14.75
N GLN A 2 0.53 -17.96 15.15
CA GLN A 2 -0.57 -17.58 14.29
C GLN A 2 -0.64 -16.06 14.29
N LEU A 3 -0.55 -15.41 13.11
CA LEU A 3 -0.64 -13.95 13.02
C LEU A 3 -2.01 -13.50 13.53
N SER A 4 -2.05 -12.50 14.40
CA SER A 4 -3.32 -11.86 14.76
C SER A 4 -3.85 -11.10 13.54
N THR A 5 -5.16 -10.80 13.52
CA THR A 5 -5.75 -9.98 12.45
C THR A 5 -5.04 -8.63 12.32
N ARG A 6 -4.62 -8.03 13.45
CA ARG A 6 -3.85 -6.78 13.47
C ARG A 6 -2.50 -6.93 12.78
N ASP A 7 -1.76 -8.00 13.09
CA ASP A 7 -0.44 -8.23 12.50
C ASP A 7 -0.53 -8.47 10.99
N PHE A 8 -1.55 -9.21 10.57
CA PHE A 8 -1.81 -9.43 9.14
C PHE A 8 -2.13 -8.11 8.43
N LEU A 9 -3.03 -7.29 8.99
CA LEU A 9 -3.37 -5.99 8.43
C LEU A 9 -2.16 -5.04 8.37
N MET A 10 -1.31 -5.02 9.40
CA MET A 10 -0.08 -4.22 9.38
C MET A 10 0.87 -4.67 8.27
N LYS A 11 1.05 -5.99 8.11
CA LYS A 11 1.87 -6.54 7.04
C LYS A 11 1.29 -6.21 5.66
N SER A 12 -0.03 -6.33 5.49
CA SER A 12 -0.72 -5.97 4.26
C SER A 12 -0.54 -4.48 3.95
N LEU A 13 -0.68 -3.59 4.94
CA LEU A 13 -0.46 -2.15 4.74
C LEU A 13 0.95 -1.87 4.19
N LEU A 14 1.98 -2.47 4.79
CA LEU A 14 3.36 -2.31 4.34
C LEU A 14 3.54 -2.81 2.90
N ASN A 15 3.02 -4.00 2.59
CA ASN A 15 3.11 -4.57 1.25
C ASN A 15 2.45 -3.67 0.19
N GLU A 16 1.25 -3.15 0.45
CA GLU A 16 0.57 -2.24 -0.49
C GLU A 16 1.40 -0.96 -0.69
N GLN A 17 1.96 -0.38 0.38
CA GLN A 17 2.84 0.79 0.29
C GLN A 17 4.12 0.52 -0.51
N GLU A 18 4.69 -0.69 -0.39
CA GLU A 18 5.84 -1.11 -1.19
C GLU A 18 5.48 -1.20 -2.68
N LEU A 19 4.33 -1.82 -3.02
CA LEU A 19 3.86 -1.92 -4.39
C LEU A 19 3.61 -0.56 -5.03
N VAL A 20 2.98 0.37 -4.29
CA VAL A 20 2.80 1.77 -4.75
C VAL A 20 4.13 2.37 -5.20
N ARG A 21 5.15 2.30 -4.33
CA ARG A 21 6.46 2.87 -4.61
C ARG A 21 7.15 2.18 -5.77
N ASP A 22 7.09 0.85 -5.81
CA ASP A 22 7.79 0.06 -6.82
C ASP A 22 7.15 0.24 -8.21
N TYR A 23 5.82 0.29 -8.29
CA TYR A 23 5.09 0.55 -9.53
C TYR A 23 5.25 1.98 -10.02
N GLN A 24 5.22 2.99 -9.13
CA GLN A 24 5.53 4.37 -9.50
C GLN A 24 6.95 4.49 -10.05
N LYS A 25 7.92 3.86 -9.39
CA LYS A 25 9.32 3.86 -9.84
C LYS A 25 9.47 3.17 -11.19
N PHE A 26 8.86 1.99 -11.36
CA PHE A 26 8.91 1.25 -12.63
C PHE A 26 8.31 2.07 -13.78
N ALA A 27 7.13 2.66 -13.58
CA ALA A 27 6.47 3.48 -14.57
C ALA A 27 7.29 4.72 -15.00
N GLN A 28 8.14 5.25 -14.11
CA GLN A 28 9.07 6.34 -14.44
C GLN A 28 10.30 5.88 -15.24
N THR A 29 10.66 4.60 -15.17
CA THR A 29 11.88 4.05 -15.80
C THR A 29 11.65 3.34 -17.12
N THR A 30 10.43 2.87 -17.39
CA THR A 30 10.11 2.19 -18.65
C THR A 30 9.93 3.20 -19.79
N GLU A 31 10.40 2.84 -20.99
CA GLU A 31 10.17 3.62 -22.22
C GLU A 31 8.82 3.32 -22.88
N ASP A 32 8.19 2.20 -22.50
CA ASP A 32 6.87 1.81 -22.98
C ASP A 32 5.78 2.57 -22.21
N LYS A 33 5.14 3.50 -22.92
CA LYS A 33 4.10 4.39 -22.37
C LYS A 33 2.80 3.66 -22.01
N GLU A 34 2.45 2.60 -22.74
CA GLU A 34 1.24 1.83 -22.44
C GLU A 34 1.45 1.02 -21.16
N VAL A 35 2.63 0.40 -21.04
CA VAL A 35 3.03 -0.31 -19.82
C VAL A 35 3.14 0.66 -18.64
N ALA A 36 3.78 1.82 -18.80
CA ALA A 36 3.87 2.85 -17.75
C ALA A 36 2.50 3.23 -17.20
N LYS A 37 1.53 3.46 -18.10
CA LYS A 37 0.15 3.85 -17.73
C LYS A 37 -0.54 2.77 -16.89
N ILE A 38 -0.37 1.49 -17.27
CA ILE A 38 -0.96 0.36 -16.52
C ILE A 38 -0.39 0.31 -15.09
N PHE A 39 0.92 0.46 -14.93
CA PHE A 39 1.55 0.40 -13.61
C PHE A 39 1.25 1.63 -12.74
N LEU A 40 1.00 2.80 -13.32
CA LEU A 40 0.48 3.94 -12.57
C LEU A 40 -0.94 3.68 -12.04
N ASP A 41 -1.82 3.07 -12.85
CA ASP A 41 -3.17 2.67 -12.39
C ASP A 41 -3.11 1.61 -11.28
N TYR A 42 -2.14 0.69 -11.34
CA TYR A 42 -1.92 -0.27 -10.26
C TYR A 42 -1.47 0.42 -8.98
N ALA A 43 -0.50 1.33 -9.07
CA ALA A 43 -0.05 2.12 -7.91
C ALA A 43 -1.19 2.93 -7.28
N GLU A 44 -2.09 3.50 -8.07
CA GLU A 44 -3.26 4.20 -7.54
C GLU A 44 -4.20 3.26 -6.78
N LYS A 45 -4.46 2.07 -7.32
CA LYS A 45 -5.31 1.05 -6.67
C LYS A 45 -4.69 0.54 -5.37
N ASP A 46 -3.39 0.30 -5.34
CA ASP A 46 -2.68 -0.14 -4.13
C ASP A 46 -2.65 0.98 -3.07
N ALA A 47 -2.54 2.25 -3.48
CA ALA A 47 -2.64 3.38 -2.56
C ALA A 47 -4.04 3.48 -1.93
N LEU A 48 -5.10 3.23 -2.70
CA LEU A 48 -6.47 3.17 -2.18
C LEU A 48 -6.63 2.01 -1.18
N ARG A 49 -6.09 0.82 -1.48
CA ARG A 49 -6.09 -0.33 -0.56
C ARG A 49 -5.32 -0.03 0.72
N ALA A 50 -4.13 0.55 0.60
CA ALA A 50 -3.31 0.95 1.74
C ALA A 50 -4.07 1.91 2.67
N ASN A 51 -4.75 2.92 2.12
CA ASN A 51 -5.56 3.85 2.92
C ASN A 51 -6.71 3.14 3.64
N GLN A 52 -7.43 2.24 2.96
CA GLN A 52 -8.51 1.46 3.60
C GLN A 52 -8.00 0.58 4.74
N ILE A 53 -6.86 -0.08 4.56
CA ILE A 53 -6.23 -0.90 5.59
C ILE A 53 -5.77 -0.03 6.77
N LYS A 54 -5.17 1.14 6.48
CA LYS A 54 -4.76 2.12 7.49
C LYS A 54 -5.96 2.60 8.31
N ASP A 55 -7.08 2.92 7.66
CA ASP A 55 -8.31 3.34 8.34
C ASP A 55 -8.87 2.25 9.25
N ILE A 56 -8.84 0.98 8.81
CA ILE A 56 -9.25 -0.16 9.64
C ILE A 56 -8.33 -0.31 10.84
N LEU A 57 -7.01 -0.24 10.63
CA LEU A 57 -6.02 -0.33 11.69
C LEU A 57 -6.19 0.80 12.72
N GLN A 58 -6.36 2.05 12.27
CA GLN A 58 -6.59 3.21 13.15
C GLN A 58 -7.88 3.09 13.94
N ASN A 59 -9.00 2.81 13.27
CA ASN A 59 -10.32 2.86 13.90
C ASN A 59 -10.67 1.61 14.73
N LYS A 60 -10.10 0.44 14.41
CA LYS A 60 -10.48 -0.84 15.06
C LYS A 60 -9.36 -1.49 15.88
N TYR A 61 -8.09 -1.26 15.52
CA TYR A 61 -6.96 -2.00 16.09
C TYR A 61 -5.92 -1.11 16.78
N GLY A 62 -6.17 0.20 16.90
CA GLY A 62 -5.22 1.14 17.49
C GLY A 62 -3.90 1.16 16.73
N LEU A 63 -3.92 1.68 15.51
CA LEU A 63 -2.70 2.19 14.90
C LEU A 63 -2.43 3.52 15.57
N ASP A 64 -1.49 3.55 16.51
CA ASP A 64 -0.97 4.80 17.04
C ASP A 64 -0.51 5.61 15.84
N ALA A 65 -1.29 6.63 15.48
CA ALA A 65 -0.81 7.67 14.60
C ALA A 65 0.34 8.29 15.39
N ASP A 66 1.57 8.02 14.95
CA ASP A 66 2.78 8.31 15.71
C ASP A 66 2.73 9.66 16.44
N GLU A 67 3.36 9.64 17.61
CA GLU A 67 3.81 10.81 18.35
C GLU A 67 4.17 11.97 17.40
N LYS A 68 3.56 13.11 17.70
CA LYS A 68 3.76 14.38 17.01
C LYS A 68 5.22 14.77 16.84
#